data_AF-A0A8U0QCW5-F1
#
_entry.id   AF-A0A8U0QCW5-F1
#
_cell.length_a   1.000
_cell.length_b   1.000
_cell.length_c   1.000
_cell.angle_alpha   90.00
_cell.angle_beta   90.00
_cell.angle_gamma   90.00
#
_symmetry.space_group_name_H-M   'P 1'
#
loop_
_entity.id
_entity.type
_entity.pdbx_description
1 polymer ?
#
loop_
_entity_poly.entity_id
_entity_poly.type
_entity_poly.pdbx_seq_one_letter_code
_entity_poly.pdbx_strand_id
1 'polypeptide(L)'
;DAGVAGVDGPSGLKGKAGTTCDCGRYRKVVGQMDINVRKLKNAVKFVKNVILGIKETEEKFYLIVKEARKYREALINCKLRGGMLAMPKTTDTNTLIADYVTQAGLTQVFIGLQAGQKGGGPVYADLTPVRNYTAWGLEEPSGAPSNTSCVKMVSTGTWNQVECDITMYYVCEFKKSRRGLAAVL
;
A
#
# COMPACT_ATOMS: atom_id res chain seq x y z
N ASP A 1 2.08 39.46 -87.13
CA ASP A 1 1.14 39.86 -86.07
C ASP A 1 1.24 38.93 -84.88
N ALA A 2 1.70 39.43 -83.74
CA ALA A 2 1.57 38.72 -82.47
C ALA A 2 0.41 39.38 -81.71
N GLY A 3 -0.64 38.62 -81.42
CA GLY A 3 -1.83 39.09 -80.71
C GLY A 3 -1.50 39.51 -79.27
N VAL A 4 -2.19 40.53 -78.78
CA VAL A 4 -1.99 41.09 -77.43
C VAL A 4 -2.29 40.03 -76.37
N ALA A 5 -1.43 39.94 -75.35
CA ALA A 5 -1.63 39.03 -74.23
C ALA A 5 -2.95 39.32 -73.50
N GLY A 6 -3.70 38.27 -73.17
CA GLY A 6 -4.95 38.37 -72.43
C GLY A 6 -4.73 38.88 -71.00
N VAL A 7 -5.73 39.57 -70.45
CA VAL A 7 -5.66 40.14 -69.11
C VAL A 7 -5.65 39.07 -68.02
N ASP A 8 -4.89 39.30 -66.96
CA ASP A 8 -4.85 38.40 -65.81
C ASP A 8 -6.24 38.27 -65.16
N GLY A 9 -6.60 37.03 -64.81
CA GLY A 9 -7.85 36.72 -64.14
C GLY A 9 -7.93 37.30 -62.73
N PRO A 10 -9.15 37.52 -62.19
CA PRO A 10 -9.32 38.10 -60.86
C PRO A 10 -8.74 37.18 -59.78
N SER A 11 -8.14 37.79 -58.76
CA SER A 11 -7.62 37.06 -57.61
C SER A 11 -8.73 36.30 -56.88
N GLY A 12 -8.44 35.05 -56.50
CA GLY A 12 -9.38 34.20 -55.76
C GLY A 12 -9.78 34.80 -54.40
N LEU A 13 -10.99 34.46 -53.94
CA LEU A 13 -11.51 34.95 -52.66
C LEU A 13 -10.66 34.44 -51.49
N LYS A 14 -10.34 35.34 -50.56
CA LYS A 14 -9.59 35.02 -49.34
C LYS A 14 -10.40 34.01 -48.49
N GLY A 15 -9.76 32.92 -48.09
CA GLY A 15 -10.38 31.90 -47.23
C GLY A 15 -10.84 32.45 -45.88
N LYS A 16 -11.81 31.78 -45.24
CA LYS A 16 -12.34 32.17 -43.92
C LYS A 16 -11.25 32.06 -42.85
N ALA A 17 -11.24 32.99 -41.89
CA ALA A 17 -10.38 32.90 -40.72
C ALA A 17 -10.69 31.63 -39.91
N GLY A 18 -9.63 30.94 -39.44
CA GLY A 18 -9.78 29.77 -38.56
C GLY A 18 -10.39 30.15 -37.21
N THR A 19 -11.06 29.20 -36.55
CA THR A 19 -11.62 29.39 -35.21
C THR A 19 -10.51 29.66 -34.18
N THR A 20 -10.66 30.73 -33.39
CA THR A 20 -9.75 31.08 -32.29
C THR A 20 -9.69 29.98 -31.23
N CYS A 21 -8.50 29.46 -30.92
CA CYS A 21 -8.33 28.55 -29.77
C CYS A 21 -8.55 29.31 -28.46
N ASP A 22 -9.56 28.95 -27.67
CA ASP A 22 -9.80 29.44 -26.30
C ASP A 22 -8.80 28.82 -25.28
N CYS A 23 -7.56 28.66 -25.72
CA CYS A 23 -6.43 28.09 -25.01
C CYS A 23 -6.18 28.82 -23.65
N GLY A 24 -6.54 30.11 -23.55
CA GLY A 24 -6.40 30.90 -22.32
C GLY A 24 -7.36 30.51 -21.20
N ARG A 25 -8.62 30.18 -21.53
CA ARG A 25 -9.62 29.71 -20.56
C ARG A 25 -9.26 28.33 -20.02
N TYR A 26 -8.87 27.40 -20.89
CA TYR A 26 -8.44 26.06 -20.48
C TYR A 26 -7.18 26.10 -19.60
N ARG A 27 -6.20 26.95 -19.91
CA ARG A 27 -4.99 27.13 -19.09
C ARG A 27 -5.31 27.55 -17.65
N LYS A 28 -6.30 28.43 -17.44
CA LYS A 28 -6.72 28.84 -16.09
C LYS A 28 -7.33 27.67 -15.31
N VAL A 29 -8.19 26.88 -15.96
CA VAL A 29 -8.85 25.72 -15.33
C VAL A 29 -7.84 24.63 -14.98
N VAL A 30 -6.96 24.26 -15.92
CA VAL A 30 -5.91 23.26 -15.70
C VAL A 30 -4.95 23.72 -14.60
N GLY A 31 -4.49 24.98 -14.64
CA GLY A 31 -3.62 25.52 -13.61
C GLY A 31 -4.27 25.51 -12.21
N GLN A 32 -5.56 25.84 -12.11
CA GLN A 32 -6.28 25.76 -10.85
C GLN A 32 -6.41 24.31 -10.36
N MET A 33 -6.64 23.37 -11.26
CA MET A 33 -6.69 21.95 -10.94
C MET A 33 -5.35 21.44 -10.42
N ASP A 34 -4.23 21.81 -11.04
CA ASP A 34 -2.88 21.43 -10.59
C ASP A 34 -2.59 21.95 -9.17
N ILE A 35 -2.99 23.19 -8.87
CA ILE A 35 -2.90 23.76 -7.52
C ILE A 35 -3.72 22.93 -6.53
N ASN A 36 -4.96 22.57 -6.88
CA ASN A 36 -5.84 21.79 -6.01
C ASN A 36 -5.28 20.38 -5.77
N VAL A 37 -4.77 19.71 -6.81
CA VAL A 37 -4.13 18.39 -6.71
C VAL A 37 -2.90 18.46 -5.79
N ARG A 38 -2.07 19.49 -5.92
CA ARG A 38 -0.91 19.69 -5.04
C ARG A 38 -1.33 19.91 -3.58
N LYS A 39 -2.34 20.73 -3.33
CA LYS A 39 -2.90 20.94 -1.98
C LYS A 39 -3.41 19.63 -1.39
N LEU A 40 -4.17 18.86 -2.17
CA LEU A 40 -4.72 17.57 -1.74
C LEU A 40 -3.60 16.57 -1.44
N LYS A 41 -2.59 16.46 -2.31
CA LYS A 41 -1.41 15.59 -2.07
C LYS A 41 -0.70 15.93 -0.77
N ASN A 42 -0.52 17.21 -0.47
CA ASN A 42 0.10 17.65 0.77
C ASN A 42 -0.75 17.30 1.99
N ALA A 43 -2.05 17.52 1.94
CA ALA A 43 -2.98 17.15 3.03
C ALA A 43 -2.98 15.63 3.28
N VAL A 44 -3.05 14.82 2.21
CA VAL A 44 -2.99 13.36 2.31
C VAL A 44 -1.66 12.89 2.90
N LYS A 45 -0.53 13.51 2.50
CA LYS A 45 0.79 13.19 3.06
C LYS A 45 0.85 13.50 4.56
N PHE A 46 0.28 14.62 4.99
CA PHE A 46 0.18 14.98 6.40
C PHE A 46 -0.64 13.94 7.18
N VAL A 47 -1.85 13.61 6.72
CA VAL A 47 -2.71 12.61 7.37
C VAL A 47 -2.01 11.24 7.44
N LYS A 48 -1.38 10.80 6.34
CA LYS A 48 -0.67 9.51 6.28
C LYS A 48 0.46 9.42 7.28
N ASN A 49 1.32 10.45 7.33
CA ASN A 49 2.60 10.38 8.05
C ASN A 49 2.48 10.87 9.49
N VAL A 50 1.71 11.93 9.74
CA VAL A 50 1.65 12.60 11.04
C VAL A 50 0.51 12.05 11.90
N ILE A 51 -0.67 11.89 11.31
CA ILE A 51 -1.86 11.46 12.07
C ILE A 51 -1.92 9.94 12.20
N LEU A 52 -1.73 9.22 11.10
CA LEU A 52 -1.88 7.76 11.07
C LEU A 52 -0.55 7.00 11.26
N GLY A 53 0.59 7.66 11.04
CA GLY A 53 1.92 7.05 11.15
C GLY A 53 2.21 5.91 10.17
N ILE A 54 1.45 5.79 9.07
CA ILE A 54 1.53 4.67 8.11
C ILE A 54 2.95 4.54 7.55
N LYS A 55 3.48 3.31 7.55
CA LYS A 55 4.71 2.95 6.84
C LYS A 55 4.38 2.32 5.50
N GLU A 56 5.28 2.43 4.53
CA GLU A 56 5.05 1.91 3.19
C GLU A 56 6.34 1.36 2.57
N THR A 57 6.17 0.37 1.69
CA THR A 57 7.19 -0.05 0.71
C THR A 57 6.71 0.34 -0.69
N GLU A 58 7.40 -0.05 -1.74
CA GLU A 58 6.92 0.12 -3.12
C GLU A 58 5.62 -0.62 -3.40
N GLU A 59 5.36 -1.72 -2.68
CA GLU A 59 4.24 -2.63 -2.96
C GLU A 59 3.15 -2.63 -1.89
N LYS A 60 3.44 -2.20 -0.66
CA LYS A 60 2.51 -2.32 0.47
C LYS A 60 2.46 -1.09 1.37
N PHE A 61 1.35 -0.93 2.08
CA PHE A 61 1.21 -0.06 3.24
C PHE A 61 1.09 -0.90 4.51
N TYR A 62 1.58 -0.38 5.63
CA TYR A 62 1.49 -0.98 6.95
C TYR A 62 0.90 0.00 7.96
N LEU A 63 -0.07 -0.47 8.74
CA LEU A 63 -0.75 0.32 9.76
C LEU A 63 -0.75 -0.46 11.09
N ILE A 64 -0.21 0.13 12.14
CA ILE A 64 -0.40 -0.36 13.51
C ILE A 64 -1.80 0.08 13.96
N VAL A 65 -2.61 -0.89 14.40
CA VAL A 65 -3.90 -0.61 15.02
C VAL A 65 -3.74 -0.72 16.53
N LYS A 66 -3.81 0.42 17.21
CA LYS A 66 -3.66 0.56 18.67
C LYS A 66 -4.99 0.28 19.41
N GLU A 67 -5.68 -0.79 19.02
CA GLU A 67 -6.87 -1.31 19.67
C GLU A 67 -6.59 -2.76 20.04
N ALA A 68 -6.54 -3.11 21.34
CA ALA A 68 -6.19 -4.45 21.76
C ALA A 68 -7.32 -5.42 21.39
N ARG A 69 -7.00 -6.47 20.62
CA ARG A 69 -7.96 -7.47 20.14
C ARG A 69 -7.38 -8.86 20.20
N LYS A 70 -8.24 -9.87 20.28
CA LYS A 70 -7.84 -11.27 20.09
C LYS A 70 -7.35 -11.47 18.65
N TYR A 71 -6.53 -12.50 18.42
CA TYR A 71 -5.94 -12.72 17.10
C TYR A 71 -6.98 -12.84 15.98
N ARG A 72 -8.04 -13.62 16.21
CA ARG A 72 -9.13 -13.81 15.22
C ARG A 72 -9.85 -12.51 14.90
N GLU A 73 -10.05 -11.65 15.89
CA GLU A 73 -10.67 -10.34 15.70
C GLU A 73 -9.75 -9.38 14.95
N ALA A 74 -8.44 -9.42 15.24
CA ALA A 74 -7.43 -8.65 14.52
C ALA A 74 -7.36 -9.04 13.04
N LEU A 75 -7.41 -10.35 12.72
CA LEU A 75 -7.53 -10.86 11.35
C LEU A 75 -8.75 -10.28 10.63
N ILE A 76 -9.92 -10.35 11.27
CA ILE A 76 -11.19 -9.83 10.71
C ILE A 76 -11.10 -8.32 10.52
N ASN A 77 -10.55 -7.59 11.50
CA ASN A 77 -10.45 -6.14 11.44
C ASN A 77 -9.56 -5.67 10.29
N CYS A 78 -8.40 -6.30 10.06
CA CYS A 78 -7.57 -5.98 8.90
C CYS A 78 -8.30 -6.30 7.58
N LYS A 79 -9.04 -7.42 7.50
CA LYS A 79 -9.83 -7.78 6.33
C LYS A 79 -10.95 -6.77 6.04
N LEU A 80 -11.68 -6.33 7.05
CA LEU A 80 -12.72 -5.30 6.92
C LEU A 80 -12.16 -3.95 6.45
N ARG A 81 -10.88 -3.67 6.71
CA ARG A 81 -10.16 -2.49 6.20
C ARG A 81 -9.60 -2.69 4.78
N GLY A 82 -9.83 -3.84 4.15
CA GLY A 82 -9.31 -4.17 2.82
C GLY A 82 -7.86 -4.68 2.80
N GLY A 83 -7.37 -5.16 3.94
CA GLY A 83 -6.00 -5.68 4.10
C GLY A 83 -5.96 -7.04 4.79
N MET A 84 -4.80 -7.38 5.34
CA MET A 84 -4.57 -8.62 6.10
C MET A 84 -3.67 -8.30 7.30
N LEU A 85 -3.57 -9.19 8.29
CA LEU A 85 -2.49 -9.06 9.26
C LEU A 85 -1.13 -9.11 8.54
N ALA A 86 -0.17 -8.31 8.99
CA ALA A 86 1.11 -8.14 8.31
C ALA A 86 1.91 -9.45 8.28
N MET A 87 2.43 -9.80 7.10
CA MET A 87 3.16 -11.04 6.84
C MET A 87 4.60 -10.69 6.48
N PRO A 88 5.52 -10.62 7.45
CA PRO A 88 6.94 -10.36 7.20
C PRO A 88 7.59 -11.52 6.45
N LYS A 89 7.53 -11.52 5.12
CA LYS A 89 8.04 -12.59 4.24
C LYS A 89 9.51 -12.42 3.87
N THR A 90 10.13 -11.28 4.19
CA THR A 90 11.53 -10.96 3.91
C THR A 90 12.16 -10.21 5.07
N THR A 91 13.49 -10.22 5.17
CA THR A 91 14.25 -9.45 6.15
C THR A 91 13.86 -7.97 6.15
N ASP A 92 13.78 -7.34 4.99
CA ASP A 92 13.44 -5.91 4.87
C ASP A 92 12.04 -5.60 5.43
N THR A 93 11.06 -6.45 5.11
CA THR A 93 9.70 -6.27 5.65
C THR A 93 9.64 -6.49 7.15
N ASN A 94 10.43 -7.43 7.67
CA ASN A 94 10.51 -7.69 9.11
C ASN A 94 11.12 -6.51 9.86
N THR A 95 12.27 -6.02 9.40
CA THR A 95 12.96 -4.87 9.99
C THR A 95 12.08 -3.63 9.93
N LEU A 96 11.40 -3.37 8.79
CA LEU A 96 10.49 -2.23 8.67
C LEU A 96 9.35 -2.30 9.70
N ILE A 97 8.75 -3.47 9.91
CA ILE A 97 7.68 -3.64 10.90
C ILE A 97 8.25 -3.49 12.33
N ALA A 98 9.41 -4.09 12.62
CA ALA A 98 10.07 -3.99 13.93
C ALA A 98 10.41 -2.54 14.31
N ASP A 99 10.99 -1.79 13.36
CA ASP A 99 11.27 -0.37 13.53
C ASP A 99 10.00 0.43 13.73
N TYR A 100 8.93 0.10 13.00
CA TYR A 100 7.64 0.75 13.16
C TYR A 100 7.04 0.50 14.55
N VAL A 101 7.11 -0.72 15.06
CA VAL A 101 6.69 -1.10 16.41
C VAL A 101 7.49 -0.31 17.46
N THR A 102 8.82 -0.25 17.30
CA THR A 102 9.72 0.50 18.19
C THR A 102 9.41 2.00 18.18
N GLN A 103 9.29 2.61 17.00
CA GLN A 103 8.97 4.04 16.84
C GLN A 103 7.57 4.39 17.39
N ALA A 104 6.64 3.43 17.38
CA ALA A 104 5.31 3.60 17.95
C ALA A 104 5.27 3.47 19.49
N GLY A 105 6.41 3.20 20.14
CA GLY A 105 6.54 2.99 21.59
C GLY A 105 5.98 1.66 22.08
N LEU A 106 5.91 0.66 21.20
CA LEU A 106 5.33 -0.65 21.51
C LEU A 106 6.42 -1.70 21.70
N THR A 107 6.17 -2.68 22.56
CA THR A 107 7.10 -3.78 22.82
C THR A 107 6.79 -5.03 22.00
N GLN A 108 5.52 -5.21 21.61
CA GLN A 108 5.04 -6.38 20.88
C GLN A 108 3.72 -6.11 20.15
N VAL A 109 3.48 -6.84 19.06
CA VAL A 109 2.25 -6.78 18.25
C VAL A 109 1.94 -8.15 17.63
N PHE A 110 0.67 -8.42 17.34
CA PHE A 110 0.31 -9.56 16.49
C PHE A 110 0.75 -9.31 15.03
N ILE A 111 1.24 -10.39 14.42
CA ILE A 111 1.54 -10.48 12.99
C ILE A 111 0.76 -11.63 12.37
N GLY A 112 0.61 -11.62 11.05
CA GLY A 112 -0.20 -12.56 10.29
C GLY A 112 0.46 -13.94 10.12
N LEU A 113 0.87 -14.57 11.22
CA LEU A 113 1.29 -15.97 11.25
C LEU A 113 0.51 -16.75 12.32
N GLN A 114 0.22 -18.01 12.02
CA GLN A 114 -0.41 -18.97 12.93
C GLN A 114 0.28 -20.33 12.80
N ALA A 115 0.23 -21.14 13.85
CA ALA A 115 0.56 -22.55 13.77
C ALA A 115 -0.22 -23.24 12.61
N GLY A 116 0.48 -24.11 11.88
CA GLY A 116 -0.15 -24.98 10.89
C GLY A 116 -1.04 -26.05 11.55
N GLN A 117 -1.79 -26.79 10.73
CA GLN A 117 -2.50 -27.99 11.22
C GLN A 117 -1.51 -29.07 11.67
N LYS A 118 -1.99 -30.09 12.40
CA LYS A 118 -1.16 -31.22 12.87
C LYS A 118 -0.33 -31.81 11.72
N GLY A 119 1.00 -31.74 11.86
CA GLY A 119 1.97 -32.20 10.87
C GLY A 119 2.39 -31.16 9.81
N GLY A 120 1.78 -29.97 9.81
CA GLY A 120 2.13 -28.83 8.96
C GLY A 120 2.90 -27.75 9.72
N GLY A 121 3.85 -27.11 9.03
CA GLY A 121 4.57 -25.95 9.55
C GLY A 121 3.71 -24.69 9.66
N PRO A 122 4.23 -23.59 10.26
CA PRO A 122 3.52 -22.33 10.39
C PRO A 122 3.07 -21.77 9.05
N VAL A 123 1.91 -21.13 9.04
CA VAL A 123 1.30 -20.50 7.86
C VAL A 123 1.09 -19.01 8.07
N TYR A 124 1.18 -18.27 6.97
CA TYR A 124 0.82 -16.87 6.92
C TYR A 124 -0.71 -16.67 6.87
N ALA A 125 -1.18 -15.47 7.14
CA ALA A 125 -2.61 -15.11 7.11
C ALA A 125 -3.26 -15.29 5.72
N ASP A 126 -2.46 -15.33 4.65
CA ASP A 126 -2.87 -15.65 3.27
C ASP A 126 -2.82 -17.14 2.94
N LEU A 127 -2.68 -17.99 3.96
CA LEU A 127 -2.61 -19.45 3.86
C LEU A 127 -1.35 -19.98 3.16
N THR A 128 -0.39 -19.12 2.83
CA THR A 128 0.90 -19.58 2.29
C THR A 128 1.78 -20.14 3.42
N PRO A 129 2.52 -21.25 3.19
CA PRO A 129 3.43 -21.78 4.20
C PRO A 129 4.63 -20.84 4.39
N VAL A 130 5.15 -20.78 5.62
CA VAL A 130 6.43 -20.14 5.89
C VAL A 130 7.55 -20.97 5.23
N ARG A 131 8.41 -20.30 4.44
CA ARG A 131 9.52 -20.96 3.71
C ARG A 131 10.84 -20.23 3.92
N ASN A 132 11.13 -19.24 3.06
CA ASN A 132 12.47 -18.72 2.84
C ASN A 132 12.97 -17.76 3.93
N TYR A 133 12.08 -17.23 4.76
CA TYR A 133 12.42 -16.26 5.80
C TYR A 133 11.71 -16.62 7.10
N THR A 134 12.47 -16.64 8.18
CA THR A 134 11.96 -16.77 9.54
C THR A 134 12.77 -15.87 10.48
N ALA A 135 12.14 -15.41 11.55
CA ALA A 135 12.81 -14.67 12.62
C ALA A 135 12.40 -15.20 14.00
N TRP A 136 12.20 -16.52 14.11
CA TRP A 136 11.87 -17.16 15.38
C TRP A 136 12.93 -16.86 16.45
N GLY A 137 12.49 -16.67 17.69
CA GLY A 137 13.40 -16.54 18.83
C GLY A 137 14.19 -17.82 19.12
N LEU A 138 15.05 -17.77 20.15
CA LEU A 138 15.87 -18.91 20.61
C LEU A 138 15.02 -20.14 20.98
N GLU A 139 13.75 -19.94 21.31
CA GLU A 139 12.74 -20.99 21.35
C GLU A 139 12.00 -21.04 20.00
N GLU A 140 12.69 -21.50 18.95
CA GLU A 140 12.01 -22.11 17.80
C GLU A 140 11.07 -23.20 18.35
N PRO A 141 9.85 -23.39 17.84
CA PRO A 141 8.91 -24.36 18.42
C PRO A 141 9.47 -25.78 18.39
N SER A 142 10.17 -26.15 19.46
CA SER A 142 10.81 -27.44 19.71
C SER A 142 9.82 -28.48 20.23
N GLY A 143 8.60 -28.05 20.56
CA GLY A 143 7.46 -28.88 20.91
C GLY A 143 6.33 -28.63 19.92
N ALA A 144 5.57 -29.69 19.61
CA ALA A 144 4.51 -29.70 18.61
C ALA A 144 3.73 -28.38 18.61
N PRO A 145 3.61 -27.68 17.46
CA PRO A 145 2.74 -26.53 17.38
C PRO A 145 1.37 -26.98 17.87
N SER A 146 0.93 -26.46 19.02
CA SER A 146 -0.48 -26.58 19.34
C SER A 146 -1.19 -25.85 18.21
N ASN A 147 -2.21 -26.46 17.60
CA ASN A 147 -3.00 -25.85 16.52
C ASN A 147 -3.69 -24.53 16.96
N THR A 148 -3.48 -24.11 18.20
CA THR A 148 -4.04 -22.96 18.92
C THR A 148 -3.03 -21.85 19.18
N SER A 149 -1.77 -21.95 18.70
CA SER A 149 -0.80 -20.87 18.86
C SER A 149 -0.80 -19.87 17.69
N CYS A 150 -0.76 -18.60 18.06
CA CYS A 150 -0.63 -17.45 17.19
C CYS A 150 0.76 -16.85 17.36
N VAL A 151 1.13 -15.90 16.50
CA VAL A 151 2.48 -15.33 16.51
C VAL A 151 2.44 -13.83 16.79
N LYS A 152 3.31 -13.43 17.71
CA LYS A 152 3.61 -12.03 17.98
C LYS A 152 5.03 -11.69 17.51
N MET A 153 5.22 -10.46 17.07
CA MET A 153 6.52 -9.85 16.85
C MET A 153 6.85 -8.96 18.04
N VAL A 154 8.04 -9.09 18.60
CA VAL A 154 8.58 -8.11 19.56
C VAL A 154 9.33 -6.99 18.83
N SER A 155 9.60 -5.88 19.52
CA SER A 155 10.26 -4.69 18.94
C SER A 155 11.63 -4.96 18.29
N THR A 156 12.32 -6.03 18.68
CA THR A 156 13.57 -6.48 18.03
C THR A 156 13.36 -7.16 16.67
N GLY A 157 12.11 -7.39 16.27
CA GLY A 157 11.74 -8.12 15.05
C GLY A 157 11.67 -9.64 15.22
N THR A 158 11.94 -10.15 16.43
CA THR A 158 11.86 -11.58 16.75
C THR A 158 10.41 -12.05 16.86
N TRP A 159 10.13 -13.26 16.40
CA TRP A 159 8.82 -13.90 16.43
C TRP A 159 8.72 -14.89 17.59
N ASN A 160 7.65 -14.78 18.36
CA ASN A 160 7.35 -15.68 19.47
C ASN A 160 5.94 -16.24 19.35
N GLN A 161 5.75 -17.49 19.74
CA GLN A 161 4.41 -18.05 19.87
C GLN A 161 3.68 -17.44 21.07
N VAL A 162 2.36 -17.38 20.95
CA VAL A 162 1.49 -16.88 22.00
C VAL A 162 0.08 -17.45 21.84
N GLU A 163 -0.68 -17.51 22.92
CA GLU A 163 -2.09 -17.93 22.90
C GLU A 163 -2.92 -16.98 22.04
N CYS A 164 -3.77 -17.50 21.16
CA CYS A 164 -4.57 -16.67 20.25
C CYS A 164 -5.66 -15.82 20.94
N ASP A 165 -6.03 -16.19 22.18
CA ASP A 165 -7.09 -15.55 22.96
C ASP A 165 -6.64 -14.35 23.77
N ILE A 166 -5.33 -14.08 23.87
CA ILE A 166 -4.87 -12.83 24.48
C ILE A 166 -5.12 -11.65 23.56
N THR A 167 -5.34 -10.48 24.16
CA THR A 167 -5.57 -9.25 23.42
C THR A 167 -4.27 -8.45 23.32
N MET A 168 -3.92 -8.03 22.11
CA MET A 168 -2.81 -7.09 21.88
C MET A 168 -3.07 -6.23 20.65
N TYR A 169 -2.23 -5.21 20.46
CA TYR A 169 -2.19 -4.43 19.23
C TYR A 169 -1.62 -5.26 18.09
N TYR A 170 -1.90 -4.84 16.87
CA TYR A 170 -1.60 -5.64 15.68
C TYR A 170 -1.25 -4.75 14.49
N VAL A 171 -0.56 -5.34 13.51
CA VAL A 171 -0.18 -4.64 12.29
C VAL A 171 -0.98 -5.19 11.12
N CYS A 172 -1.66 -4.32 10.39
CA CYS A 172 -2.28 -4.66 9.12
C CYS A 172 -1.33 -4.32 7.96
N GLU A 173 -1.31 -5.15 6.92
CA GLU A 173 -0.72 -4.85 5.62
C GLU A 173 -1.79 -4.68 4.53
N PHE A 174 -1.53 -3.79 3.58
CA PHE A 174 -2.40 -3.50 2.44
C PHE A 174 -1.57 -3.47 1.17
N LYS A 175 -2.01 -4.17 0.12
CA LYS A 175 -1.36 -4.10 -1.19
C LYS A 175 -1.63 -2.74 -1.84
N LYS A 176 -0.59 -2.11 -2.40
CA LYS A 176 -0.78 -0.94 -3.27
C LYS A 176 -1.43 -1.43 -4.56
N SER A 177 -2.60 -0.89 -4.88
CA SER A 177 -3.21 -1.13 -6.19
C SER A 177 -2.25 -0.59 -7.25
N ARG A 178 -1.72 -1.48 -8.10
CA ARG A 178 -1.05 -1.08 -9.34
C ARG A 178 -2.10 -0.50 -10.29
N ARG A 179 -2.55 0.73 -10.05
CA ARG A 179 -3.35 1.45 -11.04
C ARG A 179 -2.43 1.84 -12.20
N GLY A 180 -2.48 1.05 -13.29
CA GLY A 180 -2.12 1.51 -14.64
C GLY A 180 -0.81 0.96 -15.23
N LEU A 181 -0.89 -0.22 -15.85
CA LEU A 181 -0.18 -0.55 -17.11
C LEU A 181 -0.75 -1.82 -17.76
N ALA A 182 -1.42 -2.70 -17.01
CA ALA A 182 -2.02 -3.94 -17.51
C ALA A 182 -3.51 -3.82 -17.93
N ALA A 183 -4.11 -2.62 -17.91
CA ALA A 183 -5.53 -2.42 -18.24
C ALA A 183 -5.75 -1.53 -19.48
N VAL A 184 -4.70 -1.28 -20.28
CA VAL A 184 -4.78 -0.47 -21.51
C VAL A 184 -4.00 -1.14 -22.67
N LEU A 185 -3.87 -2.47 -22.65
CA LEU A 185 -3.42 -3.26 -23.81
C LEU A 185 -4.49 -4.31 -24.12
#